data_AF-A0A9E1IUG1-F1
#
_entry.id   AF-A0A9E1IUG1-F1
#
_cell.length_a   1.000
_cell.length_b   1.000
_cell.length_c   1.000
_cell.angle_alpha   90.00
_cell.angle_beta   90.00
_cell.angle_gamma   90.00
#
_symmetry.space_group_name_H-M   'P 1'
#
loop_
_entity.id
_entity.type
_entity.pdbx_description
1 polymer ?
#
loop_
_entity_poly.entity_id
_entity_poly.type
_entity_poly.pdbx_seq_one_letter_code
_entity_poly.pdbx_strand_id
1 'polypeptide(L)'
;MENEELKSNPAEAIDLRARKFTQAGYGFLGLNVVYLAIAMYFIPPFNLGLTAVLSLLAFVLLLGVLTYYLLQGKKRLAQVLAIIYGLRSIFAINSLMDVSTFQAVPFFLPCLFLAFYLLGRAGWDWP
;
A
#
# COMPACT_ATOMS: atom_id res chain seq x y z
N MET A 1 20.26 -1.92 -28.27
CA MET A 1 19.58 -2.90 -29.13
C MET A 1 18.46 -3.65 -28.41
N GLU A 2 18.49 -3.82 -27.08
CA GLU A 2 17.36 -4.38 -26.30
C GLU A 2 16.09 -3.50 -26.25
N ASN A 3 16.20 -2.20 -26.56
CA ASN A 3 15.10 -1.24 -26.43
C ASN A 3 14.12 -1.24 -27.61
N GLU A 4 14.42 -1.94 -28.71
CA GLU A 4 13.58 -2.00 -29.91
C GLU A 4 12.80 -3.33 -30.04
N GLU A 5 13.31 -4.43 -29.45
CA GLU A 5 12.63 -5.73 -29.40
C GLU A 5 11.38 -5.67 -28.50
N LEU A 6 11.43 -4.88 -27.41
CA LEU A 6 10.29 -4.67 -26.50
C LEU A 6 9.12 -3.91 -27.15
N LYS A 7 9.33 -3.31 -28.33
CA LYS A 7 8.31 -2.56 -29.06
C LYS A 7 7.42 -3.48 -29.92
N SER A 8 7.77 -4.75 -30.13
CA SER A 8 7.13 -5.59 -31.15
C SER A 8 6.07 -6.58 -30.65
N ASN A 9 6.00 -6.91 -29.34
CA ASN A 9 5.02 -7.87 -28.84
C ASN A 9 4.04 -7.27 -27.80
N PRO A 10 2.80 -6.91 -28.19
CA PRO A 10 1.82 -6.37 -27.26
C PRO A 10 1.48 -7.34 -26.11
N ALA A 11 1.71 -8.64 -26.29
CA ALA A 11 1.49 -9.64 -25.24
C ALA A 11 2.47 -9.48 -24.07
N GLU A 12 3.74 -9.17 -24.33
CA GLU A 12 4.78 -9.05 -23.30
C GLU A 12 4.64 -7.75 -22.48
N ALA A 13 4.24 -6.66 -23.14
CA ALA A 13 3.93 -5.41 -22.47
C ALA A 13 2.69 -5.51 -21.55
N ILE A 14 1.71 -6.34 -21.92
CA ILE A 14 0.54 -6.65 -21.09
C ILE A 14 0.94 -7.51 -19.89
N ASP A 15 1.81 -8.52 -20.07
CA ASP A 15 2.31 -9.38 -19.00
C ASP A 15 3.12 -8.59 -17.95
N LEU A 16 4.06 -7.75 -18.40
CA LEU A 16 4.84 -6.86 -17.53
C LEU A 16 3.94 -5.93 -16.72
N ARG A 17 2.91 -5.35 -17.35
CA ARG A 17 1.94 -4.49 -16.68
C ARG A 17 1.14 -5.28 -15.64
N ALA A 18 0.60 -6.43 -16.01
CA ALA A 18 -0.15 -7.30 -15.10
C ALA A 18 0.71 -7.65 -13.87
N ARG A 19 1.98 -8.01 -14.08
CA ARG A 19 2.93 -8.33 -13.01
C ARG A 19 3.15 -7.16 -12.05
N LYS A 20 3.28 -5.93 -12.55
CA LYS A 20 3.38 -4.71 -11.71
C LYS A 20 2.14 -4.50 -10.85
N PHE A 21 0.94 -4.71 -11.40
CA PHE A 21 -0.31 -4.60 -10.65
C PHE A 21 -0.47 -5.72 -9.62
N THR A 22 -0.07 -6.93 -9.96
CA THR A 22 -0.05 -8.07 -9.03
C THR A 22 0.90 -7.82 -7.86
N GLN A 23 2.12 -7.35 -8.16
CA GLN A 23 3.11 -7.00 -7.14
C GLN A 23 2.62 -5.83 -6.26
N ALA A 24 2.00 -4.81 -6.85
CA ALA A 24 1.45 -3.69 -6.09
C ALA A 24 0.26 -4.11 -5.23
N GLY A 25 -0.61 -5.00 -5.71
CA GLY A 25 -1.73 -5.54 -4.95
C GLY A 25 -1.28 -6.37 -3.75
N TYR A 26 -0.43 -7.37 -3.96
CA TYR A 26 0.11 -8.19 -2.87
C TYR A 26 0.99 -7.39 -1.92
N GLY A 27 1.80 -6.47 -2.45
CA GLY A 27 2.61 -5.57 -1.65
C GLY A 27 1.76 -4.64 -0.79
N PHE A 28 0.71 -4.04 -1.37
CA PHE A 28 -0.26 -3.24 -0.61
C PHE A 28 -0.90 -4.05 0.51
N LEU A 29 -1.39 -5.26 0.24
CA LEU A 29 -2.02 -6.10 1.24
C LEU A 29 -1.03 -6.50 2.34
N GLY A 30 0.16 -6.99 1.96
CA GLY A 30 1.19 -7.42 2.90
C GLY A 30 1.66 -6.29 3.80
N LEU A 31 1.92 -5.10 3.24
CA LEU A 31 2.32 -3.92 4.00
C LEU A 31 1.22 -3.46 4.96
N ASN A 32 -0.06 -3.50 4.54
CA ASN A 32 -1.17 -3.19 5.45
C ASN A 32 -1.35 -4.21 6.58
N VAL A 33 -1.09 -5.49 6.32
CA VAL A 33 -1.10 -6.52 7.36
C VAL A 33 0.03 -6.31 8.36
N VAL A 34 1.24 -5.98 7.89
CA VAL A 34 2.37 -5.62 8.75
C VAL A 34 2.06 -4.38 9.58
N TYR A 35 1.48 -3.34 8.95
CA TYR A 35 0.98 -2.16 9.65
C TYR A 35 -0.01 -2.55 10.76
N LEU A 36 -0.99 -3.41 10.45
CA LEU A 36 -1.96 -3.86 11.44
C LEU A 36 -1.31 -4.61 12.61
N ALA A 37 -0.33 -5.48 12.33
CA ALA A 37 0.40 -6.21 13.37
C ALA A 37 1.20 -5.28 14.29
N ILE A 38 1.89 -4.28 13.73
CA ILE A 38 2.60 -3.26 14.50
C ILE A 38 1.62 -2.44 15.35
N ALA A 39 0.48 -2.06 14.78
CA ALA A 39 -0.56 -1.33 15.51
C ALA A 39 -1.11 -2.15 16.68
N MET A 40 -1.36 -3.45 16.48
CA MET A 40 -1.80 -4.36 17.55
C MET A 40 -0.76 -4.55 18.65
N TYR A 41 0.53 -4.50 18.33
CA TYR A 41 1.61 -4.62 19.31
C TYR A 41 1.72 -3.37 20.19
N PHE A 42 1.60 -2.17 19.60
CA PHE A 42 1.78 -0.90 20.30
C PHE A 42 0.51 -0.36 20.99
N ILE A 43 -0.68 -0.74 20.51
CA ILE A 43 -1.95 -0.33 21.12
C ILE A 43 -2.31 -1.34 22.23
N PRO A 44 -2.32 -0.94 23.52
CA PRO A 44 -2.62 -1.82 24.65
C PRO A 44 -4.07 -2.33 24.56
N PRO A 45 -4.46 -3.37 25.35
CA PRO A 45 -5.30 -4.46 24.87
C PRO A 45 -6.47 -3.91 24.05
N PHE A 46 -6.51 -4.29 22.76
CA PHE A 46 -7.69 -4.06 21.92
C PHE A 46 -8.87 -4.46 22.76
N ASN A 47 -9.66 -3.49 23.20
CA ASN A 47 -10.88 -3.77 23.93
C ASN A 47 -11.78 -4.33 22.82
N LEU A 48 -11.74 -5.66 22.64
CA LEU A 48 -12.41 -6.42 21.56
C LEU A 48 -13.93 -6.40 21.77
N GLY A 49 -14.47 -5.25 22.17
CA GLY A 49 -15.87 -4.94 22.04
C GLY A 49 -16.28 -5.06 20.58
N LEU A 50 -17.57 -5.36 20.40
CA LEU A 50 -18.19 -5.62 19.10
C LEU A 50 -17.80 -4.57 18.04
N THR A 51 -17.77 -3.28 18.42
CA THR A 51 -17.41 -2.18 17.53
C THR A 51 -15.97 -2.28 17.01
N ALA A 52 -15.00 -2.59 17.87
CA ALA A 52 -13.60 -2.72 17.46
C ALA A 52 -13.40 -3.90 16.50
N VAL A 53 -14.07 -5.03 16.78
CA VAL A 53 -14.04 -6.22 15.92
C VAL A 53 -14.69 -5.92 14.55
N LEU A 54 -15.84 -5.24 14.54
CA LEU A 54 -16.51 -4.83 13.30
C LEU A 54 -15.67 -3.84 12.48
N SER A 55 -15.01 -2.87 13.13
CA SER A 55 -14.09 -1.95 12.45
C SER A 55 -12.89 -2.67 11.85
N LEU A 56 -12.33 -3.65 12.57
CA LEU A 56 -11.22 -4.46 12.08
C LEU A 56 -11.64 -5.32 10.89
N LEU A 57 -12.80 -5.97 10.98
CA LEU A 57 -13.36 -6.75 9.88
C LEU A 57 -13.62 -5.87 8.65
N ALA A 58 -14.23 -4.70 8.83
CA ALA A 58 -14.47 -3.74 7.76
C ALA A 58 -13.17 -3.25 7.11
N PHE A 59 -12.12 -3.02 7.91
CA PHE A 59 -10.80 -2.65 7.41
C PHE A 59 -10.19 -3.77 6.56
N VAL A 60 -10.20 -5.02 7.04
CA VAL A 60 -9.70 -6.18 6.29
C VAL A 60 -10.48 -6.40 4.99
N LEU A 61 -11.81 -6.28 5.02
CA LEU A 61 -12.65 -6.37 3.83
C LEU A 61 -12.32 -5.25 2.83
N LEU A 62 -12.17 -4.02 3.31
CA LEU A 62 -11.77 -2.89 2.47
C LEU A 62 -10.41 -3.13 1.81
N LEU A 63 -9.43 -3.64 2.55
CA LEU A 63 -8.12 -4.02 2.01
C LEU A 63 -8.25 -5.09 0.92
N GLY A 64 -9.07 -6.11 1.17
CA GLY A 64 -9.34 -7.17 0.19
C GLY A 64 -9.97 -6.61 -1.09
N VAL A 65 -10.97 -5.75 -0.97
CA VAL A 65 -11.63 -5.09 -2.10
C VAL A 65 -10.66 -4.21 -2.89
N LEU A 66 -9.87 -3.37 -2.21
CA LEU A 66 -8.88 -2.51 -2.86
C LEU A 66 -7.81 -3.34 -3.57
N THR A 67 -7.33 -4.41 -2.92
CA THR A 67 -6.36 -5.35 -3.51
C THR A 67 -6.94 -6.01 -4.76
N TYR A 68 -8.19 -6.48 -4.70
CA TYR A 68 -8.88 -7.06 -5.85
C TYR A 68 -8.97 -6.07 -7.03
N TYR A 69 -9.33 -4.82 -6.78
CA TYR A 69 -9.35 -3.80 -7.83
C TYR A 69 -7.96 -3.44 -8.37
N LEU A 70 -6.93 -3.51 -7.54
CA LEU A 70 -5.54 -3.38 -7.97
C LEU A 70 -5.15 -4.52 -8.92
N LEU A 71 -5.53 -5.76 -8.60
CA LEU A 71 -5.30 -6.93 -9.45
C LEU A 71 -6.04 -6.84 -10.80
N GLN A 72 -7.16 -6.12 -10.87
CA GLN A 72 -7.84 -5.82 -12.13
C GLN A 72 -7.11 -4.77 -13.00
N GLY A 73 -5.93 -4.30 -12.61
CA GLY A 73 -5.14 -3.36 -13.41
C GLY A 73 -5.68 -1.93 -13.44
N LYS A 74 -6.52 -1.55 -12.46
CA LYS A 74 -7.14 -0.22 -12.39
C LYS A 74 -6.10 0.86 -12.03
N LYS A 75 -5.49 1.46 -13.06
CA LYS A 75 -4.51 2.57 -12.90
C LYS A 75 -4.96 3.70 -11.99
N ARG A 76 -6.19 4.20 -12.15
CA ARG A 76 -6.73 5.30 -11.32
C ARG A 76 -6.77 4.96 -9.84
N LEU A 77 -7.08 3.70 -9.50
CA LEU A 77 -7.14 3.25 -8.12
C LEU A 77 -5.74 3.25 -7.51
N ALA A 78 -4.74 2.68 -8.21
CA ALA A 78 -3.35 2.72 -7.78
C ALA A 78 -2.84 4.16 -7.58
N GLN A 79 -3.19 5.09 -8.47
CA GLN A 79 -2.82 6.50 -8.34
C GLN A 79 -3.44 7.19 -7.12
N VAL A 80 -4.74 7.00 -6.88
CA VAL A 80 -5.42 7.55 -5.71
C VAL A 80 -4.83 6.98 -4.42
N LEU A 81 -4.61 5.66 -4.36
CA LEU A 81 -3.96 5.03 -3.22
C LEU A 81 -2.54 5.56 -3.00
N ALA A 82 -1.75 5.73 -4.06
CA ALA A 82 -0.42 6.32 -3.94
C ALA A 82 -0.51 7.74 -3.34
N ILE A 83 -1.43 8.59 -3.80
CA ILE A 83 -1.58 9.94 -3.22
C ILE A 83 -1.94 9.87 -1.73
N ILE A 84 -2.88 9.01 -1.33
CA ILE A 84 -3.27 8.82 0.07
C ILE A 84 -2.09 8.36 0.93
N TYR A 85 -1.31 7.38 0.46
CA TYR A 85 -0.15 6.85 1.16
C TYR A 85 1.03 7.83 1.21
N GLY A 86 1.23 8.62 0.16
CA GLY A 86 2.20 9.70 0.12
C GLY A 86 1.85 10.78 1.14
N LEU A 87 0.58 11.21 1.18
CA LEU A 87 0.10 12.18 2.16
C LEU A 87 0.25 11.65 3.59
N ARG A 88 -0.13 10.39 3.84
CA ARG A 88 0.08 9.70 5.12
C ARG A 88 1.56 9.69 5.53
N SER A 89 2.47 9.46 4.59
CA SER A 89 3.92 9.47 4.84
C SER A 89 4.38 10.86 5.27
N ILE A 90 3.92 11.93 4.60
CA ILE A 90 4.24 13.32 4.96
C ILE A 90 3.75 13.64 6.38
N PHE A 91 2.51 13.27 6.73
CA PHE A 91 1.99 13.44 8.08
C PHE A 91 2.81 12.67 9.12
N ALA A 92 3.22 11.44 8.80
CA ALA A 92 4.05 10.63 9.70
C ALA A 92 5.46 11.23 9.88
N ILE A 93 6.07 11.78 8.83
CA ILE A 93 7.34 12.51 8.91
C ILE A 93 7.19 13.76 9.78
N ASN A 94 6.14 14.56 9.56
CA ASN A 94 5.89 15.74 10.37
C ASN A 94 5.69 15.36 11.84
N SER A 95 5.00 14.24 12.11
CA SER A 95 4.86 13.73 13.48
C SER A 95 6.19 13.29 14.11
N LEU A 96 7.19 12.87 13.32
CA LEU A 96 8.53 12.54 13.84
C LEU A 96 9.32 13.78 14.29
N MET A 97 9.01 14.95 13.73
CA MET A 97 9.67 16.21 14.12
C MET A 97 9.12 16.76 15.45
N ASP A 98 8.02 16.20 15.94
CA ASP A 98 7.40 16.59 17.19
C ASP A 98 7.95 15.74 18.36
N VAL A 99 8.24 16.38 19.49
CA VAL A 99 8.86 15.72 20.67
C VAL A 99 7.91 14.70 21.32
N SER A 100 6.62 14.77 20.98
CA SER A 100 5.53 13.90 21.46
C SER A 100 5.30 12.69 20.54
N THR A 101 6.37 12.08 20.02
CA THR A 101 6.26 11.05 18.98
C THR A 101 5.57 9.79 19.49
N PHE A 102 4.49 9.39 18.80
CA PHE A 102 3.89 8.08 19.01
C PHE A 102 4.93 7.00 18.62
N GLN A 103 5.33 6.16 19.57
CA GLN A 103 6.50 5.27 19.47
C GLN A 103 6.46 4.29 18.27
N ALA A 104 5.27 4.07 17.68
CA ALA A 104 5.07 3.22 16.52
C ALA A 104 5.33 3.91 15.16
N VAL A 105 5.38 5.25 15.10
CA VAL A 105 5.56 6.03 13.84
C VAL A 105 6.82 5.63 13.06
N PRO A 106 8.00 5.42 13.69
CA PRO A 106 9.22 5.00 12.98
C PRO A 106 9.08 3.65 12.26
N PHE A 107 8.22 2.76 12.76
CA PHE A 107 7.97 1.45 12.16
C PHE A 107 6.93 1.54 11.02
N PHE A 108 6.00 2.49 11.10
CA PHE A 108 5.01 2.73 10.06
C PHE A 108 5.57 3.45 8.84
N LEU A 109 6.53 4.36 9.03
CA LEU A 109 7.12 5.14 7.95
C LEU A 109 7.67 4.31 6.79
N PRO A 110 8.57 3.33 7.00
CA PRO A 110 9.11 2.53 5.90
C PRO A 110 8.02 1.74 5.18
N CYS A 111 7.01 1.28 5.92
CA CYS A 111 5.86 0.56 5.38
C CYS A 111 5.01 1.46 4.46
N LEU A 112 4.76 2.71 4.87
CA LEU A 112 4.01 3.69 4.08
C LEU A 112 4.78 4.11 2.82
N PHE A 113 6.10 4.31 2.93
CA PHE A 113 6.97 4.62 1.79
C PHE A 113 7.04 3.48 0.77
N LEU A 114 7.18 2.23 1.24
CA LEU A 114 7.16 1.05 0.37
C LEU A 114 5.82 0.90 -0.35
N ALA A 115 4.71 1.09 0.37
CA ALA A 115 3.37 1.02 -0.23
C ALA A 115 3.19 2.12 -1.27
N PHE A 116 3.59 3.35 -0.95
CA PHE A 116 3.60 4.48 -1.89
C PHE A 116 4.38 4.16 -3.16
N TYR A 117 5.60 3.65 -3.02
CA TYR A 117 6.46 3.31 -4.16
C TYR A 117 5.86 2.20 -5.03
N LEU A 118 5.36 1.11 -4.44
CA LEU A 118 4.73 0.01 -5.17
C LEU A 118 3.46 0.46 -5.91
N LEU A 119 2.63 1.28 -5.26
CA LEU A 119 1.43 1.86 -5.87
C LEU A 119 1.78 2.87 -6.98
N GLY A 120 2.81 3.70 -6.76
CA GLY A 120 3.36 4.62 -7.75
C GLY A 120 3.90 3.90 -8.98
N ARG A 121 4.60 2.79 -8.78
CA ARG A 121 5.08 1.90 -9.84
C ARG A 121 3.95 1.33 -10.70
N ALA A 122 2.82 0.95 -10.10
CA ALA A 122 1.66 0.47 -10.84
C ALA A 122 0.86 1.62 -11.50
N GLY A 123 0.78 2.79 -10.86
CA GLY A 123 -0.01 3.94 -11.32
C GLY A 123 0.66 4.80 -12.38
N TRP A 124 1.97 5.04 -12.26
CA TRP A 124 2.78 5.91 -13.12
C TRP A 124 3.90 5.20 -13.86
N ASP A 125 3.96 3.86 -13.80
CA ASP A 125 5.00 3.05 -14.47
C ASP A 125 6.43 3.48 -14.07
N TRP A 126 6.64 3.85 -12.80
CA TRP A 126 7.98 4.12 -12.28
C TRP A 126 8.94 2.93 -12.45
N PRO A 127 10.26 3.17 -12.58
CA PRO A 127 11.27 2.13 -12.72
C PRO A 127 11.28 1.16 -11.53
#